data_AF-A0A4Y2LX50-F1
#
_entry.id   AF-A0A4Y2LX50-F1
#
_cell.length_a   1.000
_cell.length_b   1.000
_cell.length_c   1.000
_cell.angle_alpha   90.00
_cell.angle_beta   90.00
_cell.angle_gamma   90.00
#
_symmetry.space_group_name_H-M   'P 1'
#
loop_
_entity.id
_entity.type
_entity.pdbx_description
1 polymer ?
#
loop_
_entity_poly.entity_id
_entity_poly.type
_entity_poly.pdbx_seq_one_letter_code
_entity_poly.pdbx_strand_id
1 'polypeptide(L)'
;NLNMTSHSWEPVPRTYDPLKAGSIDGTDTIPHDHGIIRAMQAEYKPNKLVVGDPKATVFVGHLNPCTDESTLRKIFSHCGEIKRLRLIRDIVTGFSKGYAFIEFYDKYDALRARRDIDHTIIDDKEVLVDFECERILKGWVPRRLGGGFSGKKESGQLRFGCKERPFKRPLLMLKQSHDDHREDSDRNSYSDRNYSRDKYSDRHGSYKRSRHYD
;
A
#
# COMPACT_ATOMS: atom_id res chain seq x y z
N ASN A 1 38.02 -17.46 8.54
CA ASN A 1 36.97 -16.74 9.29
C ASN A 1 37.18 -15.26 9.06
N LEU A 2 36.36 -14.49 8.33
CA LEU A 2 34.93 -14.57 8.06
C LEU A 2 34.64 -14.23 6.59
N ASN A 3 33.71 -14.98 5.99
CA ASN A 3 33.15 -14.68 4.67
C ASN A 3 32.18 -13.49 4.82
N MET A 4 32.60 -12.28 4.46
CA MET A 4 31.69 -11.14 4.35
C MET A 4 30.87 -11.33 3.07
N THR A 5 29.67 -11.89 3.23
CA THR A 5 28.71 -12.01 2.13
C THR A 5 28.33 -10.60 1.67
N SER A 6 28.75 -10.25 0.46
CA SER A 6 28.27 -9.09 -0.29
C SER A 6 26.74 -9.11 -0.31
N HIS A 7 26.10 -8.27 0.48
CA HIS A 7 24.64 -8.12 0.43
C HIS A 7 24.31 -7.35 -0.85
N SER A 8 24.12 -8.10 -1.94
CA SER A 8 23.55 -7.57 -3.17
C SER A 8 22.20 -6.95 -2.84
N TRP A 9 22.03 -5.67 -3.14
CA TRP A 9 20.74 -5.01 -3.02
C TRP A 9 19.72 -5.74 -3.90
N GLU A 10 18.62 -6.20 -3.29
CA GLU A 10 17.50 -6.80 -4.01
C GLU A 10 16.30 -5.85 -3.94
N PRO A 11 15.56 -5.67 -5.04
CA PRO A 11 14.40 -4.77 -5.07
C PRO A 11 13.21 -5.28 -4.24
N VAL A 12 13.26 -6.53 -3.75
CA VAL A 12 12.20 -7.16 -2.97
C VAL A 12 12.78 -7.62 -1.62
N PRO A 13 12.19 -7.21 -0.49
CA PRO A 13 12.64 -7.68 0.82
C PRO A 13 12.45 -9.19 0.93
N ARG A 14 13.37 -9.89 1.62
CA ARG A 14 13.23 -11.35 1.88
C ARG A 14 12.48 -11.65 3.18
N THR A 15 12.42 -10.67 4.07
CA THR A 15 11.84 -10.79 5.41
C THR A 15 10.93 -9.61 5.66
N TYR A 16 9.79 -9.87 6.31
CA TYR A 16 8.88 -8.84 6.79
C TYR A 16 9.24 -8.50 8.24
N ASP A 17 9.57 -7.24 8.48
CA ASP A 17 9.74 -6.67 9.81
C ASP A 17 8.61 -5.66 10.04
N PRO A 18 7.68 -5.92 10.97
CA PRO A 18 6.56 -5.01 11.22
C PRO A 18 6.99 -3.60 11.63
N LEU A 19 8.10 -3.45 12.36
CA LEU A 19 8.60 -2.15 12.79
C LEU A 19 9.11 -1.35 11.59
N LYS A 20 9.93 -1.99 10.74
CA LYS A 20 10.45 -1.34 9.53
C LYS A 20 9.38 -1.11 8.48
N ALA A 21 8.41 -2.01 8.35
CA ALA A 21 7.29 -1.83 7.44
C ALA A 21 6.38 -0.67 7.87
N GLY A 22 6.31 -0.39 9.18
CA GLY A 22 5.49 0.70 9.71
C GLY A 22 6.20 2.03 10.00
N SER A 23 7.52 2.04 9.98
CA SER A 23 8.30 3.27 10.01
C SER A 23 8.15 4.04 8.70
N ILE A 24 7.76 5.31 8.78
CA ILE A 24 7.55 6.17 7.59
C ILE A 24 8.88 6.45 6.86
N ASP A 25 9.97 6.60 7.62
CA ASP A 25 11.31 6.91 7.10
C ASP A 25 12.32 5.76 7.25
N GLY A 26 11.89 4.63 7.82
CA GLY A 26 12.72 3.45 8.06
C GLY A 26 13.62 3.53 9.31
N THR A 27 13.57 4.63 10.05
CA THR A 27 14.49 4.90 11.16
C THR A 27 14.01 4.39 12.51
N ASP A 28 12.73 4.01 12.63
CA ASP A 28 12.16 3.59 13.91
C ASP A 28 12.94 2.44 14.53
N THR A 29 13.18 2.56 15.83
CA THR A 29 13.83 1.56 16.70
C THR A 29 12.86 0.98 17.72
N ILE A 30 11.71 1.63 17.94
CA ILE A 30 10.70 1.25 18.93
C ILE A 30 9.33 1.34 18.26
N PRO A 31 8.41 0.39 18.49
CA PRO A 31 7.06 0.48 17.95
C PRO A 31 6.33 1.70 18.53
N HIS A 32 5.85 2.58 17.64
CA HIS A 32 5.17 3.82 18.02
C HIS A 32 3.63 3.72 17.98
N ASP A 33 3.07 2.61 17.50
CA ASP A 33 1.62 2.39 17.36
C ASP A 33 1.22 0.97 17.78
N HIS A 34 0.01 0.82 18.35
CA HIS A 34 -0.51 -0.47 18.80
C HIS A 34 -0.61 -1.53 17.69
N GLY A 35 -0.80 -1.14 16.42
CA GLY A 35 -0.78 -2.05 15.28
C GLY A 35 0.58 -2.72 15.10
N ILE A 36 1.67 -1.96 15.24
CA ILE A 36 3.04 -2.48 15.14
C ILE A 36 3.31 -3.44 16.30
N ILE A 37 2.91 -3.07 17.53
CA ILE A 37 3.05 -3.95 18.70
C ILE A 37 2.31 -5.27 18.48
N ARG A 38 1.05 -5.22 18.02
CA ARG A 38 0.27 -6.43 17.69
C ARG A 38 0.96 -7.28 16.63
N ALA A 39 1.51 -6.66 15.60
CA ALA A 39 2.19 -7.37 14.52
C ALA A 39 3.48 -8.04 14.98
N MET A 40 4.28 -7.37 15.82
CA MET A 40 5.50 -7.93 16.40
C MET A 40 5.22 -9.10 17.34
N GLN A 41 4.10 -9.07 18.04
CA GLN A 41 3.66 -10.13 18.96
C GLN A 41 2.85 -11.23 18.27
N ALA A 42 2.48 -11.06 17.00
CA ALA A 42 1.61 -11.99 16.29
C ALA A 42 2.37 -13.27 15.89
N GLU A 43 1.85 -14.42 16.30
CA GLU A 43 2.24 -15.70 15.70
C GLU A 43 1.32 -16.00 14.51
N TYR A 44 1.79 -15.69 13.30
CA TYR A 44 1.06 -16.00 12.08
C TYR A 44 1.65 -17.20 11.34
N LYS A 45 0.82 -18.21 11.07
CA LYS A 45 1.16 -19.36 10.25
C LYS A 45 0.34 -19.30 8.95
N PRO A 46 0.99 -19.17 7.78
CA PRO A 46 0.32 -19.23 6.51
C PRO A 46 -0.51 -20.49 6.31
N ASN A 47 -1.57 -20.40 5.52
CA ASN A 47 -2.38 -21.57 5.19
C ASN A 47 -1.58 -22.51 4.26
N LYS A 48 -1.18 -23.67 4.79
CA LYS A 48 -0.41 -24.69 4.06
C LYS A 48 -1.18 -25.36 2.92
N LEU A 49 -2.50 -25.23 2.89
CA LEU A 49 -3.34 -25.81 1.82
C LEU A 49 -3.26 -25.00 0.52
N VAL A 50 -2.68 -23.79 0.55
CA VAL A 50 -2.52 -22.97 -0.65
C VAL A 50 -1.36 -23.51 -1.50
N VAL A 51 -1.74 -24.15 -2.60
CA VAL A 51 -0.85 -24.75 -3.59
C VAL A 51 -0.57 -23.79 -4.75
N GLY A 52 0.52 -24.02 -5.48
CA GLY A 52 0.94 -23.21 -6.64
C GLY A 52 2.19 -22.40 -6.40
N ASP A 53 2.73 -21.78 -7.46
CA ASP A 53 3.93 -20.96 -7.36
C ASP A 53 3.58 -19.53 -6.90
N PRO A 54 4.00 -19.12 -5.69
CA PRO A 54 3.74 -17.76 -5.23
C PRO A 54 4.42 -16.69 -6.07
N LYS A 55 5.55 -17.01 -6.75
CA LYS A 55 6.25 -16.05 -7.63
C LYS A 55 5.49 -15.78 -8.94
N ALA A 56 4.59 -16.68 -9.33
CA ALA A 56 3.66 -16.51 -10.43
C ALA A 56 2.26 -16.09 -9.97
N THR A 57 2.10 -15.76 -8.68
CA THR A 57 0.81 -15.38 -8.10
C THR A 57 0.79 -13.89 -7.76
N VAL A 58 -0.23 -13.18 -8.27
CA VAL A 58 -0.53 -11.80 -7.88
C VAL A 58 -1.69 -11.75 -6.89
N PHE A 59 -1.58 -10.85 -5.92
CA PHE A 59 -2.65 -10.36 -5.08
C PHE A 59 -3.35 -9.19 -5.79
N VAL A 60 -4.68 -9.25 -5.85
CA VAL A 60 -5.51 -8.18 -6.38
C VAL A 60 -6.42 -7.70 -5.26
N GLY A 61 -6.20 -6.50 -4.76
CA GLY A 61 -6.97 -5.87 -3.69
C GLY A 61 -7.85 -4.73 -4.18
N HIS A 62 -8.66 -4.20 -3.26
CA HIS A 62 -9.58 -3.10 -3.53
C HIS A 62 -10.60 -3.40 -4.64
N LEU A 63 -10.98 -4.66 -4.85
CA LEU A 63 -12.02 -5.00 -5.82
C LEU A 63 -13.39 -4.44 -5.40
N ASN A 64 -14.25 -4.15 -6.38
CA ASN A 64 -15.64 -3.84 -6.12
C ASN A 64 -16.32 -5.11 -5.54
N PRO A 65 -17.20 -5.00 -4.52
CA PRO A 65 -17.95 -6.15 -3.99
C PRO A 65 -18.72 -6.95 -5.06
N CYS A 66 -19.11 -6.30 -6.16
CA CYS A 66 -19.81 -6.90 -7.29
C CYS A 66 -18.88 -7.57 -8.32
N THR A 67 -17.56 -7.29 -8.28
CA THR A 67 -16.60 -7.92 -9.20
C THR A 67 -16.55 -9.41 -8.96
N ASP A 68 -16.67 -10.17 -10.05
CA ASP A 68 -16.69 -11.62 -10.05
C ASP A 68 -15.42 -12.23 -10.68
N GLU A 69 -15.29 -13.54 -10.55
CA GLU A 69 -14.19 -14.32 -11.10
C GLU A 69 -14.13 -14.23 -12.63
N SER A 70 -15.27 -14.03 -13.31
CA SER A 70 -15.34 -13.93 -14.77
C SER A 70 -14.75 -12.62 -15.28
N THR A 71 -15.05 -11.50 -14.63
CA THR A 71 -14.51 -10.18 -14.92
C THR A 71 -12.99 -10.16 -14.73
N LEU A 72 -12.53 -10.69 -13.59
CA LEU A 72 -11.09 -10.80 -13.33
C LEU A 72 -10.40 -11.69 -14.37
N ARG A 73 -10.98 -12.83 -14.74
CA ARG A 73 -10.40 -13.71 -15.76
C ARG A 73 -10.29 -12.99 -17.10
N LYS A 74 -11.33 -12.28 -17.53
CA LYS A 74 -11.33 -11.50 -18.77
C LYS A 74 -10.21 -10.47 -18.77
N ILE A 75 -10.10 -9.66 -17.71
CA ILE A 75 -9.10 -8.59 -17.64
C ILE A 75 -7.68 -9.16 -17.59
N PHE A 76 -7.40 -10.06 -16.65
CA PHE A 76 -6.06 -10.58 -16.42
C PHE A 76 -5.59 -11.56 -17.50
N SER A 77 -6.48 -12.12 -18.32
CA SER A 77 -6.08 -12.94 -19.47
C SER A 77 -5.29 -12.18 -20.52
N HIS A 78 -5.42 -10.84 -20.60
CA HIS A 78 -4.60 -10.01 -21.48
C HIS A 78 -3.14 -9.95 -21.01
N CYS A 79 -2.89 -10.22 -19.73
CA CYS A 79 -1.55 -10.23 -19.16
C CYS A 79 -0.87 -11.59 -19.34
N GLY A 80 -1.62 -12.69 -19.47
CA GLY A 80 -1.05 -14.03 -19.60
C GLY A 80 -2.06 -15.14 -19.31
N GLU A 81 -1.64 -16.38 -19.50
CA GLU A 81 -2.51 -17.53 -19.27
C GLU A 81 -2.70 -17.78 -17.76
N ILE A 82 -3.95 -17.74 -17.32
CA ILE A 82 -4.31 -17.91 -15.91
C ILE A 82 -4.43 -19.39 -15.58
N LYS A 83 -3.57 -19.88 -14.70
CA LYS A 83 -3.58 -21.24 -14.18
C LYS A 83 -4.61 -21.42 -13.07
N ARG A 84 -4.70 -20.48 -12.14
CA ARG A 84 -5.69 -20.48 -11.05
C ARG A 84 -6.14 -19.08 -10.72
N LEU A 85 -7.42 -18.95 -10.38
CA LEU A 85 -8.01 -17.72 -9.90
C LEU A 85 -8.87 -18.03 -8.69
N ARG A 86 -8.67 -17.28 -7.60
CA ARG A 86 -9.45 -17.42 -6.37
C ARG A 86 -9.85 -16.05 -5.84
N LEU A 87 -11.11 -15.68 -6.04
CA LEU A 87 -11.72 -14.55 -5.36
C LEU A 87 -12.07 -14.95 -3.93
N ILE A 88 -11.63 -14.15 -2.95
CA ILE A 88 -11.85 -14.47 -1.55
C ILE A 88 -13.19 -13.93 -1.11
N ARG A 89 -14.01 -14.85 -0.60
CA ARG A 89 -15.36 -14.59 -0.09
C ARG A 89 -15.40 -14.85 1.40
N ASP A 90 -16.38 -14.25 2.06
CA ASP A 90 -16.71 -14.61 3.41
C ASP A 90 -17.40 -15.98 3.46
N ILE A 91 -16.94 -16.85 4.37
CA ILE A 91 -17.40 -18.23 4.48
C ILE A 91 -18.84 -18.36 4.97
N VAL A 92 -19.34 -17.36 5.70
CA VAL A 92 -20.72 -17.38 6.23
C VAL A 92 -21.67 -16.72 5.25
N THR A 93 -21.32 -15.51 4.78
CA THR A 93 -22.23 -14.71 3.95
C THR A 93 -22.08 -14.94 2.44
N GLY A 94 -20.97 -15.52 1.99
CA GLY A 94 -20.65 -15.70 0.57
C GLY A 94 -20.24 -14.42 -0.16
N PHE A 95 -20.32 -13.25 0.50
CA PHE A 95 -19.96 -11.97 -0.10
C PHE A 95 -18.45 -11.84 -0.35
N SER A 96 -18.10 -11.14 -1.42
CA SER A 96 -16.71 -10.83 -1.75
C SER A 96 -16.05 -10.03 -0.63
N LYS A 97 -14.84 -10.44 -0.22
CA LYS A 97 -13.99 -9.65 0.69
C LYS A 97 -13.23 -8.55 -0.05
N GLY A 98 -13.45 -8.38 -1.35
CA GLY A 98 -12.84 -7.34 -2.17
C GLY A 98 -11.38 -7.61 -2.53
N TYR A 99 -10.94 -8.87 -2.52
CA TYR A 99 -9.62 -9.25 -2.99
C TYR A 99 -9.56 -10.68 -3.57
N ALA A 100 -8.62 -10.91 -4.47
CA ALA A 100 -8.40 -12.17 -5.15
C ALA A 100 -6.92 -12.52 -5.25
N PHE A 101 -6.64 -13.79 -5.57
CA PHE A 101 -5.33 -14.27 -5.97
C PHE A 101 -5.40 -14.88 -7.36
N ILE A 102 -4.45 -14.54 -8.22
CA ILE A 102 -4.37 -15.02 -9.60
C ILE A 102 -2.99 -15.60 -9.83
N GLU A 103 -2.92 -16.91 -10.05
CA GLU A 103 -1.70 -17.63 -10.43
C GLU A 103 -1.67 -17.77 -11.96
N PHE A 104 -0.59 -17.30 -12.57
CA PHE A 104 -0.29 -17.49 -13.98
C PHE A 104 0.54 -18.75 -14.20
N TYR A 105 0.60 -19.24 -15.44
CA TYR A 105 1.56 -20.28 -15.80
C TYR A 105 3.01 -19.79 -15.78
N ASP A 106 3.23 -18.53 -16.17
CA ASP A 106 4.54 -17.89 -16.16
C ASP A 106 4.62 -16.76 -15.11
N LYS A 107 5.73 -16.72 -14.37
CA LYS A 107 6.06 -15.62 -13.45
C LYS A 107 6.21 -14.28 -14.18
N TYR A 108 6.62 -14.28 -15.45
CA TYR A 108 6.74 -13.03 -16.22
C TYR A 108 5.37 -12.40 -16.50
N ASP A 109 4.31 -13.20 -16.57
CA ASP A 109 2.94 -12.71 -16.70
C ASP A 109 2.44 -12.07 -15.41
N ALA A 110 2.85 -12.60 -14.25
CA ALA A 110 2.59 -11.96 -12.96
C ALA A 110 3.28 -10.58 -12.85
N LEU A 111 4.53 -10.46 -13.34
CA LEU A 111 5.22 -9.17 -13.42
C LEU A 111 4.47 -8.19 -14.34
N ARG A 112 3.98 -8.67 -15.49
CA ARG A 112 3.21 -7.88 -16.46
C ARG A 112 1.89 -7.42 -15.87
N ALA A 113 1.13 -8.32 -15.23
CA ALA A 113 -0.12 -8.00 -14.57
C ALA A 113 0.04 -6.90 -13.51
N ARG A 114 1.09 -7.00 -12.69
CA ARG A 114 1.41 -5.96 -11.70
C ARG A 114 1.80 -4.63 -12.34
N ARG A 115 2.48 -4.64 -13.49
CA ARG A 115 2.89 -3.40 -14.16
C ARG A 115 1.72 -2.71 -14.86
N ASP A 116 0.86 -3.49 -15.50
CA ASP A 116 -0.13 -2.98 -16.46
C ASP A 116 -1.51 -2.75 -15.83
N ILE A 117 -1.85 -3.46 -14.75
CA ILE A 117 -3.19 -3.43 -14.13
C ILE A 117 -3.21 -2.73 -12.76
N ASP A 118 -2.07 -2.59 -12.08
CA ASP A 118 -1.99 -1.86 -10.80
C ASP A 118 -2.49 -0.41 -10.98
N HIS A 119 -3.36 0.04 -10.08
CA HIS A 119 -4.02 1.36 -10.13
C HIS A 119 -4.97 1.60 -11.33
N THR A 120 -5.39 0.55 -12.04
CA THR A 120 -6.46 0.67 -13.04
C THR A 120 -7.84 0.59 -12.39
N ILE A 121 -8.88 1.02 -13.12
CA ILE A 121 -10.26 0.97 -12.65
C ILE A 121 -10.92 -0.32 -13.14
N ILE A 122 -11.47 -1.11 -12.22
CA ILE A 122 -12.32 -2.28 -12.49
C ILE A 122 -13.63 -2.07 -11.73
N ASP A 123 -14.76 -2.09 -12.44
CA ASP A 123 -16.10 -1.88 -11.88
C ASP A 123 -16.17 -0.62 -10.98
N ASP A 124 -15.77 0.53 -11.54
CA ASP A 124 -15.77 1.83 -10.86
C ASP A 124 -14.86 1.94 -9.62
N LYS A 125 -13.93 0.99 -9.44
CA LYS A 125 -12.99 1.01 -8.33
C LYS A 125 -11.56 0.83 -8.77
N GLU A 126 -10.68 1.69 -8.26
CA GLU A 126 -9.25 1.55 -8.46
C GLU A 126 -8.72 0.32 -7.70
N VAL A 127 -8.08 -0.58 -8.43
CA VAL A 127 -7.57 -1.84 -7.89
C VAL A 127 -6.09 -1.75 -7.53
N LEU A 128 -5.70 -2.49 -6.49
CA LEU A 128 -4.30 -2.66 -6.11
C LEU A 128 -3.83 -4.02 -6.63
N VAL A 129 -2.75 -4.05 -7.41
CA VAL A 129 -2.13 -5.31 -7.85
C VAL A 129 -0.72 -5.39 -7.28
N ASP A 130 -0.43 -6.44 -6.53
CA ASP A 130 0.90 -6.69 -5.99
C ASP A 130 1.28 -8.17 -6.02
N PHE A 131 2.54 -8.50 -5.73
CA PHE A 131 2.94 -9.89 -5.57
C PHE A 131 2.37 -10.49 -4.28
N GLU A 132 2.16 -11.80 -4.30
CA GLU A 132 1.77 -12.51 -3.10
C GLU A 132 2.84 -12.42 -2.01
N CYS A 133 2.50 -11.81 -0.88
CA CYS A 133 3.46 -11.62 0.21
C CYS A 133 3.52 -12.81 1.19
N GLU A 134 2.40 -13.49 1.41
CA GLU A 134 2.27 -14.49 2.50
C GLU A 134 3.23 -15.66 2.39
N ARG A 135 3.41 -16.21 1.18
CA ARG A 135 4.30 -17.35 0.92
C ARG A 135 5.71 -16.93 0.48
N ILE A 136 5.92 -15.66 0.16
CA ILE A 136 7.23 -15.13 -0.29
C ILE A 136 8.02 -14.51 0.87
N LEU A 137 7.37 -13.67 1.67
CA LEU A 137 8.03 -12.90 2.72
C LEU A 137 8.07 -13.67 4.04
N LYS A 138 9.26 -14.05 4.47
CA LYS A 138 9.43 -14.69 5.77
C LYS A 138 9.02 -13.74 6.88
N GLY A 139 8.16 -14.20 7.79
CA GLY A 139 7.66 -13.38 8.90
C GLY A 139 6.51 -12.45 8.51
N TRP A 140 5.91 -12.60 7.33
CA TRP A 140 4.74 -11.83 6.92
C TRP A 140 3.62 -11.92 7.96
N VAL A 141 3.07 -10.75 8.33
CA VAL A 141 1.91 -10.65 9.21
C VAL A 141 0.79 -9.95 8.46
N PRO A 142 -0.43 -10.53 8.38
CA PRO A 142 -1.55 -9.91 7.69
C PRO A 142 -2.12 -8.72 8.47
N ARG A 143 -2.86 -7.87 7.75
CA ARG A 143 -3.47 -6.64 8.28
C ARG A 143 -4.30 -6.81 9.55
N ARG A 144 -5.07 -7.91 9.64
CA ARG A 144 -5.94 -8.21 10.80
C ARG A 144 -5.17 -8.40 12.10
N LEU A 145 -3.88 -8.75 12.00
CA LEU A 145 -2.96 -8.92 13.14
C LEU A 145 -2.06 -7.70 13.36
N GLY A 146 -2.39 -6.58 12.71
CA GLY A 146 -1.65 -5.33 12.85
C GLY A 146 -0.56 -5.12 11.81
N GLY A 147 -0.21 -6.11 10.99
CA GLY A 147 0.79 -5.99 9.91
C GLY A 147 0.19 -5.53 8.57
N GLY A 148 0.60 -6.19 7.50
CA GLY A 148 0.19 -5.92 6.13
C GLY A 148 1.07 -4.89 5.44
N PHE A 149 0.74 -4.63 4.17
CA PHE A 149 1.21 -3.48 3.42
C PHE A 149 0.02 -2.59 3.08
N SER A 150 0.28 -1.34 2.72
CA SER A 150 -0.74 -0.36 2.35
C SER A 150 -1.64 0.07 3.51
N GLY A 151 -2.48 1.06 3.25
CA GLY A 151 -3.40 1.63 4.22
C GLY A 151 -3.95 2.95 3.75
N LYS A 152 -5.28 3.10 3.75
CA LYS A 152 -5.88 4.37 3.37
C LYS A 152 -5.63 5.42 4.46
N LYS A 153 -5.31 6.65 4.05
CA LYS A 153 -5.13 7.78 4.96
C LYS A 153 -6.32 7.96 5.90
N GLU A 154 -7.52 7.84 5.34
CA GLU A 154 -8.81 7.97 6.06
C GLU A 154 -9.02 6.93 7.15
N SER A 155 -8.40 5.76 7.05
CA SER A 155 -8.55 4.69 8.04
C SER A 155 -7.75 4.92 9.34
N GLY A 156 -7.02 6.04 9.45
CA GLY A 156 -6.09 6.30 10.54
C GLY A 156 -4.93 5.30 10.59
N GLN A 157 -4.79 4.50 9.53
CA GLN A 157 -3.90 3.35 9.45
C GLN A 157 -2.90 3.52 8.30
N LEU A 158 -2.22 4.67 8.28
CA LEU A 158 -1.13 5.02 7.35
C LEU A 158 0.17 4.22 7.60
N ARG A 159 0.15 3.34 8.58
CA ARG A 159 1.28 2.66 9.21
C ARG A 159 1.92 1.54 8.39
N PHE A 160 1.66 1.41 7.10
CA PHE A 160 2.43 0.51 6.24
C PHE A 160 2.58 1.16 4.89
N GLY A 161 3.74 1.76 4.66
CA GLY A 161 4.05 2.62 3.52
C GLY A 161 3.23 2.23 2.30
N CYS A 162 2.25 3.08 1.96
CA CYS A 162 1.62 2.99 0.67
C CYS A 162 2.78 3.06 -0.34
N LYS A 163 2.88 2.10 -1.24
CA LYS A 163 3.86 2.09 -2.35
C LYS A 163 3.89 3.44 -3.09
N GLU A 164 2.80 4.21 -3.00
CA GLU A 164 2.60 5.60 -3.48
C GLU A 164 3.39 6.70 -2.73
N ARG A 165 4.04 6.39 -1.60
CA ARG A 165 5.06 7.27 -1.00
C ARG A 165 6.40 6.53 -1.00
N PRO A 166 7.01 6.29 -2.17
CA PRO A 166 8.39 5.82 -2.20
C PRO A 166 9.21 6.87 -1.45
N PHE A 167 9.92 6.43 -0.42
CA PHE A 167 10.85 7.18 0.41
C PHE A 167 11.29 8.48 -0.26
N LYS A 168 10.71 9.63 0.13
CA LYS A 168 11.29 10.91 -0.30
C LYS A 168 12.73 10.90 0.21
N ARG A 169 13.69 11.08 -0.70
CA ARG A 169 15.09 11.28 -0.33
C ARG A 169 15.13 12.31 0.81
N PRO A 170 15.92 12.10 1.88
CA PRO A 170 16.06 13.10 2.92
C PRO A 170 16.37 14.42 2.23
N LEU A 171 15.60 15.47 2.54
CA LEU A 171 16.04 16.82 2.22
C LEU A 171 17.40 16.95 2.90
N LEU A 172 18.47 16.92 2.12
CA LEU A 172 19.75 17.42 2.56
C LEU A 172 19.45 18.86 2.96
N MET A 173 19.29 19.09 4.26
CA MET A 173 19.44 20.41 4.85
C MET A 173 20.87 20.78 4.50
N LEU A 174 21.04 21.50 3.37
CA LEU A 174 22.27 22.21 3.13
C LEU A 174 22.46 23.06 4.38
N LYS A 175 23.47 22.67 5.14
CA LYS A 175 23.94 23.37 6.32
C LYS A 175 24.04 24.83 5.93
N GLN A 176 23.20 25.68 6.52
CA GLN A 176 23.28 27.11 6.36
C GLN A 176 24.67 27.52 6.89
N SER A 177 25.60 27.75 5.98
CA SER A 177 26.72 28.64 6.24
C SER A 177 26.26 30.03 5.84
N HIS A 178 25.89 30.82 6.85
CA HIS A 178 26.00 32.27 6.79
C HIS A 178 27.42 32.64 6.34
N ASP A 179 27.54 33.49 5.32
CA ASP A 179 28.37 34.72 5.34
C ASP A 179 28.22 35.51 4.02
N ASP A 180 27.61 36.68 4.16
CA ASP A 180 27.84 38.00 3.56
C ASP A 180 28.08 38.29 2.06
N HIS A 181 27.22 39.21 1.59
CA HIS A 181 27.40 40.32 0.64
C HIS A 181 28.03 40.09 -0.76
N ARG A 182 27.20 40.26 -1.80
CA ARG A 182 27.39 41.26 -2.88
C ARG A 182 26.14 41.39 -3.77
N GLU A 183 25.82 42.62 -4.10
CA GLU A 183 24.80 43.03 -5.09
C GLU A 183 25.16 42.49 -6.48
N ASP A 184 24.15 42.04 -7.24
CA ASP A 184 24.05 42.47 -8.63
C ASP A 184 22.62 42.30 -9.15
N SER A 185 22.13 43.37 -9.74
CA SER A 185 20.88 43.48 -10.49
C SER A 185 20.99 42.74 -11.82
N ASP A 186 20.05 41.83 -12.14
CA ASP A 186 19.36 41.85 -13.44
C ASP A 186 18.28 40.75 -13.61
N ARG A 187 17.07 41.25 -13.87
CA ARG A 187 16.00 40.81 -14.79
C ARG A 187 15.84 39.35 -15.28
N ASN A 188 14.54 39.00 -15.32
CA ASN A 188 13.79 38.05 -16.16
C ASN A 188 13.79 36.57 -15.75
N SER A 189 12.69 35.80 -15.84
CA SER A 189 11.26 36.00 -16.10
C SER A 189 10.62 34.60 -16.10
N TYR A 190 9.34 34.51 -15.70
CA TYR A 190 8.32 33.54 -16.14
C TYR A 190 7.67 32.62 -15.07
N SER A 191 6.43 33.03 -14.79
CA SER A 191 5.21 32.28 -14.51
C SER A 191 5.01 31.60 -13.15
N ASP A 192 4.55 32.41 -12.20
CA ASP A 192 3.54 31.97 -11.23
C ASP A 192 2.18 31.83 -11.94
N ARG A 193 1.59 30.63 -11.87
CA ARG A 193 0.14 30.46 -12.06
C ARG A 193 -0.53 30.10 -10.74
N ASN A 194 -1.32 31.08 -10.30
CA ASN A 194 -2.32 31.05 -9.26
C ASN A 194 -3.16 29.76 -9.24
N TYR A 195 -3.39 29.20 -8.05
CA TYR A 195 -4.65 28.52 -7.74
C TYR A 195 -5.36 29.29 -6.63
N SER A 196 -6.46 29.93 -7.01
CA SER A 196 -7.35 30.73 -6.17
C SER A 196 -7.82 29.95 -4.95
N ARG A 197 -7.74 30.63 -3.80
CA ARG A 197 -8.34 30.27 -2.53
C ARG A 197 -9.70 30.96 -2.45
N ASP A 198 -10.77 30.25 -2.80
CA ASP A 198 -12.12 30.76 -2.59
C ASP A 198 -12.57 30.54 -1.14
N LYS A 199 -12.88 31.68 -0.51
CA LYS A 199 -13.54 31.82 0.78
C LYS A 199 -15.02 31.46 0.63
N TYR A 200 -15.55 30.67 1.56
CA TYR A 200 -16.95 30.78 1.94
C TYR A 200 -17.06 30.97 3.45
N SER A 201 -17.81 32.01 3.79
CA SER A 201 -17.99 32.65 5.08
C SER A 201 -18.88 31.88 6.05
N ASP A 202 -18.63 32.14 7.33
CA ASP A 202 -19.43 31.83 8.49
C ASP A 202 -20.95 32.05 8.32
N ARG A 203 -21.73 31.09 8.83
CA ARG A 203 -23.05 31.37 9.41
C ARG A 203 -23.29 30.47 10.62
N HIS A 204 -23.26 31.12 11.78
CA HIS A 204 -23.75 30.58 13.05
C HIS A 204 -25.21 30.13 12.95
N GLY A 205 -25.50 28.93 13.45
CA GLY A 205 -26.85 28.40 13.66
C GLY A 205 -26.86 27.51 14.90
N SER A 206 -27.21 28.09 16.03
CA SER A 206 -27.31 27.47 17.34
C SER A 206 -28.49 26.49 17.42
N TYR A 207 -28.23 25.21 17.69
CA TYR A 207 -29.26 24.24 18.09
C TYR A 207 -29.24 24.05 19.61
N LYS A 208 -30.23 24.66 20.27
CA LYS A 208 -30.54 24.37 21.68
C LYS A 208 -31.30 23.05 21.78
N ARG A 209 -30.79 22.21 22.66
CA ARG A 209 -31.39 20.99 23.19
C ARG A 209 -32.56 21.36 24.11
N SER A 210 -33.73 20.75 23.92
CA SER A 210 -34.75 20.67 24.98
C SER A 210 -35.39 19.29 24.99
N ARG A 211 -35.42 18.70 26.20
CA ARG A 211 -36.16 17.50 26.59
C ARG A 211 -37.49 17.97 27.18
N HIS A 212 -38.60 17.32 26.84
CA HIS A 212 -39.62 16.93 27.84
C HIS A 212 -40.64 15.94 27.27
N TYR A 213 -41.08 15.06 28.18
CA TYR A 213 -42.26 14.17 28.16
C TYR A 213 -43.55 14.95 27.84
N ASP A 214 -44.67 14.39 27.37
CA ASP A 214 -45.36 13.13 27.69
C ASP A 214 -45.89 12.40 26.45
#